data_AF-A0A4Q3W5S5-F1
#
_entry.id   AF-A0A4Q3W5S5-F1
#
_cell.length_a   1.000
_cell.length_b   1.000
_cell.length_c   1.000
_cell.angle_alpha   90.00
_cell.angle_beta   90.00
_cell.angle_gamma   90.00
#
_symmetry.space_group_name_H-M   'P 1'
#
loop_
_entity.id
_entity.type
_entity.pdbx_description
1 polymer ?
#
loop_
_entity_poly.entity_id
_entity_poly.type
_entity_poly.pdbx_seq_one_letter_code
_entity_poly.pdbx_strand_id
1 'polypeptide(L)'
;MIAVLLILIPLLTGLAAFFFRDEKAVRSWALFSSLLTLAVSILGLTVFKEAKYLSYQCEWMQGLGSSFSVGLDGMGQVLCLLTAVAYPVIFLATWNSSYKKANNFFALMLLAQVGLMGVFLAMDALLFYFAWELALIPVYFLCSQWGGERRIPVTFKFFIYTFLGSVLMLIGILYVYSHTPDQSFA
;
A
#
# COMPACT_ATOMS: atom_id res chain seq x y z
N MET A 1 -11.14 -9.05 9.07
CA MET A 1 -11.97 -8.22 8.15
C MET A 1 -11.47 -6.78 8.03
N ILE A 2 -11.07 -6.11 9.12
CA ILE A 2 -10.63 -4.70 9.10
C ILE A 2 -9.32 -4.51 8.31
N ALA A 3 -8.36 -5.44 8.46
CA ALA A 3 -7.13 -5.44 7.69
C ALA A 3 -7.39 -5.38 6.17
N VAL A 4 -8.36 -6.16 5.69
CA VAL A 4 -8.74 -6.16 4.26
C VAL A 4 -9.34 -4.82 3.85
N LEU A 5 -10.15 -4.17 4.70
CA LEU A 5 -10.72 -2.85 4.41
C LEU A 5 -9.65 -1.77 4.27
N LEU A 6 -8.58 -1.82 5.07
CA LEU A 6 -7.45 -0.88 4.96
C LEU A 6 -6.76 -0.93 3.58
N ILE A 7 -6.85 -2.06 2.89
CA ILE A 7 -6.32 -2.24 1.53
C ILE A 7 -7.41 -1.91 0.50
N LEU A 8 -8.63 -2.43 0.67
CA LEU A 8 -9.71 -2.29 -0.30
C LEU A 8 -10.21 -0.86 -0.47
N ILE A 9 -10.31 -0.09 0.61
CA ILE A 9 -10.78 1.30 0.56
C ILE A 9 -9.91 2.13 -0.37
N PRO A 10 -8.60 2.30 -0.11
CA PRO A 10 -7.73 3.10 -0.99
C PRO A 10 -7.59 2.48 -2.39
N LEU A 11 -7.76 1.16 -2.54
CA LEU A 11 -7.72 0.49 -3.83
C LEU A 11 -8.92 0.90 -4.69
N LEU A 12 -10.13 0.76 -4.17
CA LEU A 12 -11.35 1.09 -4.91
C LEU A 12 -11.47 2.59 -5.17
N THR A 13 -11.18 3.42 -4.17
CA THR A 13 -11.22 4.88 -4.34
C THR A 13 -10.11 5.39 -5.25
N GLY A 14 -8.92 4.77 -5.22
CA GLY A 14 -7.80 5.07 -6.11
C GLY A 14 -8.09 4.70 -7.56
N LEU A 15 -8.67 3.53 -7.80
CA LEU A 15 -9.14 3.15 -9.14
C LEU A 15 -10.25 4.06 -9.65
N ALA A 16 -11.20 4.41 -8.79
CA ALA A 16 -12.26 5.37 -9.12
C ALA A 16 -11.71 6.77 -9.44
N ALA A 17 -10.65 7.21 -8.74
CA ALA A 17 -10.05 8.53 -8.90
C ALA A 17 -9.55 8.80 -10.34
N PHE A 18 -9.16 7.78 -11.12
CA PHE A 18 -8.75 7.95 -12.51
C PHE A 18 -9.86 8.50 -13.42
N PHE A 19 -11.12 8.21 -13.12
CA PHE A 19 -12.27 8.56 -13.99
C PHE A 19 -12.76 10.00 -13.80
N PHE A 20 -12.35 10.65 -12.71
CA PHE A 20 -12.72 12.03 -12.47
C PHE A 20 -11.96 12.96 -13.41
N ARG A 21 -12.64 14.05 -13.82
CA ARG A 21 -12.08 15.07 -14.71
C ARG A 21 -11.80 16.39 -14.01
N ASP A 22 -12.52 16.67 -12.93
CA ASP A 22 -12.40 17.89 -12.15
C ASP A 22 -11.37 17.72 -11.03
N GLU A 23 -10.40 18.65 -10.95
CA GLU A 23 -9.32 18.60 -9.97
C GLU A 23 -9.82 18.73 -8.53
N LYS A 24 -10.82 19.58 -8.27
CA LYS A 24 -11.37 19.77 -6.93
C LYS A 24 -12.13 18.52 -6.49
N ALA A 25 -12.89 17.92 -7.40
CA ALA A 25 -13.63 16.68 -7.12
C ALA A 25 -12.68 15.54 -6.77
N VAL A 26 -11.61 15.32 -7.54
CA VAL A 26 -10.58 14.30 -7.25
C VAL A 26 -9.93 14.56 -5.90
N ARG A 27 -9.54 15.80 -5.61
CA ARG A 27 -8.86 16.16 -4.37
C ARG A 27 -9.74 15.88 -3.15
N SER A 28 -10.99 16.32 -3.20
CA SER A 28 -11.98 16.04 -2.15
C SER A 28 -12.24 14.54 -2.01
N TRP A 29 -12.28 13.80 -3.12
CA TRP A 29 -12.43 12.35 -3.13
C TRP A 29 -11.25 11.62 -2.47
N ALA A 30 -10.01 12.04 -2.78
CA ALA A 30 -8.81 11.48 -2.19
C ALA A 30 -8.71 11.78 -0.68
N LEU A 31 -9.07 13.01 -0.27
CA LEU A 31 -9.15 13.37 1.13
C LEU A 31 -10.19 12.52 1.86
N PHE A 32 -11.40 12.38 1.29
CA PHE A 32 -12.46 11.53 1.83
C PHE A 32 -11.98 10.08 2.01
N SER A 33 -11.34 9.50 0.99
CA SER A 33 -10.76 8.16 1.06
C SER A 33 -9.74 8.02 2.18
N SER A 34 -8.84 9.00 2.31
CA SER A 34 -7.79 8.98 3.35
C SER A 34 -8.37 9.07 4.76
N LEU A 35 -9.40 9.90 4.97
CA LEU A 35 -10.11 10.01 6.24
C LEU A 35 -10.90 8.74 6.57
N LEU A 36 -11.50 8.10 5.56
CA LEU A 36 -12.19 6.83 5.74
C LEU A 36 -11.19 5.73 6.13
N THR A 37 -10.02 5.69 5.49
CA THR A 37 -8.94 4.75 5.84
C THR A 37 -8.41 5.01 7.25
N LEU A 38 -8.26 6.27 7.66
CA LEU A 38 -7.89 6.66 9.02
C LEU A 38 -8.94 6.20 10.05
N ALA A 39 -10.22 6.42 9.76
CA ALA A 39 -11.30 5.95 10.64
C ALA A 39 -11.25 4.43 10.82
N VAL A 40 -11.07 3.67 9.74
CA VAL A 40 -10.93 2.20 9.79
C VAL A 40 -9.70 1.78 10.59
N SER A 41 -8.57 2.48 10.44
CA SER A 41 -7.36 2.20 11.23
C SER A 41 -7.58 2.45 12.72
N ILE A 42 -8.28 3.53 13.09
CA ILE A 42 -8.60 3.84 14.49
C ILE A 42 -9.58 2.81 15.07
N LEU A 43 -10.57 2.37 14.30
CA LEU A 43 -11.52 1.33 14.71
C LEU A 43 -10.82 -0.01 14.97
N GLY A 44 -9.84 -0.37 14.14
CA GLY A 44 -9.00 -1.56 14.34
C GLY A 44 -8.19 -1.52 15.64
N LEU A 45 -7.78 -0.33 16.10
CA LEU A 45 -7.03 -0.15 17.34
C LEU A 45 -7.90 -0.13 18.61
N THR A 46 -9.06 0.52 18.52
CA THR A 46 -9.83 0.92 19.70
C THR A 46 -11.01 0.01 20.00
N VAL A 47 -11.75 -0.41 18.96
CA VAL A 47 -13.04 -1.11 19.09
C VAL A 47 -12.85 -2.61 18.91
N PHE A 48 -12.17 -3.02 17.84
CA PHE A 48 -12.12 -4.42 17.43
C PHE A 48 -10.81 -5.08 17.85
N LYS A 49 -10.70 -5.44 19.13
CA LYS A 49 -9.50 -6.09 19.70
C LYS A 49 -9.47 -7.60 19.51
N GLU A 50 -10.58 -8.23 19.12
CA GLU A 50 -10.62 -9.67 18.92
C GLU A 50 -9.87 -10.07 17.64
N ALA A 51 -9.04 -11.12 17.74
CA ALA A 51 -8.20 -11.60 16.64
C ALA A 51 -8.99 -11.87 15.34
N LYS A 52 -10.23 -12.36 15.45
CA LYS A 52 -11.11 -12.66 14.30
C LYS A 52 -11.37 -11.46 13.38
N TYR A 53 -11.41 -10.23 13.92
CA TYR A 53 -11.67 -9.04 13.11
C TYR A 53 -10.38 -8.43 12.54
N LEU A 54 -9.25 -8.70 13.20
CA LEU A 54 -7.93 -8.15 12.90
C LEU A 54 -7.16 -8.97 11.86
N SER A 55 -7.39 -10.27 11.79
CA SER A 55 -6.83 -11.13 10.74
C SER A 55 -7.86 -11.51 9.68
N TYR A 56 -7.35 -11.89 8.52
CA TYR A 56 -8.08 -12.55 7.46
C TYR A 56 -7.12 -13.44 6.70
N GLN A 57 -7.50 -14.69 6.47
CA GLN A 57 -6.71 -15.65 5.74
C GLN A 57 -7.59 -16.32 4.69
N CYS A 58 -7.10 -16.39 3.46
CA CYS A 58 -7.66 -17.25 2.44
C CYS A 58 -6.55 -17.92 1.62
N GLU A 59 -6.91 -18.99 0.93
CA GLU A 59 -5.96 -19.76 0.13
C GLU A 59 -5.52 -18.96 -1.11
N TRP A 60 -4.22 -18.85 -1.33
CA TRP A 60 -3.64 -18.06 -2.41
C TRP A 60 -2.37 -18.73 -2.91
N MET A 61 -2.34 -19.15 -4.19
CA MET A 61 -1.19 -19.88 -4.74
C MET A 61 -0.77 -21.10 -3.88
N GLN A 62 -1.73 -21.98 -3.56
CA GLN A 62 -1.49 -23.19 -2.75
C GLN A 62 -0.36 -24.08 -3.29
N GLY A 63 -0.18 -24.13 -4.62
CA GLY A 63 0.90 -24.89 -5.25
C GLY A 63 2.31 -24.42 -4.86
N LEU A 64 2.43 -23.23 -4.29
CA LEU A 64 3.67 -22.67 -3.75
C LEU A 64 3.65 -22.61 -2.20
N GLY A 65 2.60 -23.09 -1.53
CA GLY A 65 2.49 -22.99 -0.07
C GLY A 65 2.30 -21.56 0.47
N SER A 66 1.83 -20.63 -0.38
CA SER A 66 1.47 -19.28 0.05
C SER A 66 0.01 -19.22 0.50
N SER A 67 -0.32 -18.21 1.30
CA SER A 67 -1.69 -17.87 1.64
C SER A 67 -1.88 -16.36 1.66
N PHE A 68 -3.09 -15.90 1.35
CA PHE A 68 -3.42 -14.49 1.48
C PHE A 68 -3.77 -14.25 2.94
N SER A 69 -2.73 -14.17 3.76
CA SER A 69 -2.82 -13.92 5.19
C SER A 69 -2.50 -12.45 5.46
N VAL A 70 -3.52 -11.69 5.86
CA VAL A 70 -3.37 -10.31 6.30
C VAL A 70 -3.80 -10.16 7.74
N GLY A 71 -3.01 -9.45 8.53
CA GLY A 71 -3.22 -9.29 9.96
C GLY A 71 -2.79 -7.94 10.47
N LEU A 72 -3.50 -7.46 11.48
CA LEU A 72 -3.11 -6.29 12.29
C LEU A 72 -2.44 -6.80 13.57
N ASP A 73 -1.14 -7.11 13.49
CA ASP A 73 -0.30 -7.36 14.67
C ASP A 73 0.06 -6.04 15.37
N GLY A 74 0.70 -6.12 16.55
CA GLY A 74 1.01 -4.93 17.33
C GLY A 74 1.87 -3.90 16.59
N MET A 75 2.81 -4.36 15.74
CA MET A 75 3.65 -3.47 14.94
C MET A 75 2.91 -2.96 13.71
N GLY A 76 2.24 -3.84 12.96
CA GLY A 76 1.45 -3.48 11.78
C GLY A 76 0.36 -2.48 12.10
N GLN A 77 -0.29 -2.58 13.26
CA GLN A 77 -1.27 -1.59 13.74
C GLN A 77 -0.70 -0.17 13.85
N VAL A 78 0.49 -0.02 14.43
CA VAL A 78 1.14 1.29 14.60
C VAL A 78 1.57 1.87 13.25
N LEU A 79 2.14 1.05 12.38
CA LEU A 79 2.63 1.47 11.05
C LEU A 79 1.46 1.78 10.09
N CYS A 80 0.37 1.00 10.15
CA CYS A 80 -0.86 1.30 9.42
C CYS A 80 -1.47 2.62 9.90
N LEU A 81 -1.53 2.86 11.22
CA LEU A 81 -2.03 4.13 11.76
C LEU A 81 -1.18 5.31 11.29
N LEU A 82 0.14 5.19 11.38
CA LEU A 82 1.06 6.23 10.91
C LEU A 82 0.80 6.57 9.44
N THR A 83 0.65 5.54 8.60
CA THR A 83 0.33 5.70 7.18
C THR A 83 -1.03 6.36 7.00
N ALA A 84 -2.05 5.90 7.74
CA ALA A 84 -3.41 6.44 7.66
C ALA A 84 -3.51 7.91 8.14
N VAL A 85 -2.64 8.34 9.05
CA VAL A 85 -2.52 9.75 9.48
C VAL A 85 -1.75 10.60 8.47
N ALA A 86 -0.69 10.04 7.85
CA ALA A 86 0.14 10.78 6.91
C ALA A 86 -0.64 11.21 5.65
N TYR A 87 -1.48 10.34 5.09
CA TYR A 87 -2.19 10.62 3.84
C TYR A 87 -3.17 11.82 3.90
N PRO A 88 -4.04 11.94 4.90
CA PRO A 88 -4.86 13.14 5.10
C PRO A 88 -4.00 14.40 5.22
N VAL A 89 -2.88 14.35 5.96
CA VAL A 89 -1.96 15.49 6.11
C VAL A 89 -1.34 15.87 4.76
N ILE A 90 -0.92 14.89 3.95
CA ILE A 90 -0.37 15.13 2.61
C ILE A 90 -1.42 15.80 1.70
N PHE A 91 -2.67 15.33 1.72
CA PHE A 91 -3.73 15.91 0.88
C PHE A 91 -4.17 17.30 1.35
N LEU A 92 -4.14 17.58 2.66
CA LEU A 92 -4.35 18.93 3.18
C LEU A 92 -3.18 19.87 2.85
N ALA A 93 -1.94 19.41 2.96
CA ALA A 93 -0.76 20.22 2.63
C ALA A 93 -0.70 20.60 1.14
N THR A 94 -1.22 19.73 0.28
CA THR A 94 -1.25 19.95 -1.18
C THR A 94 -2.52 20.66 -1.66
N TRP A 95 -3.36 21.16 -0.74
CA TRP A 95 -4.68 21.70 -1.06
C TRP A 95 -4.66 22.93 -1.97
N ASN A 96 -3.62 23.76 -1.89
CA ASN A 96 -3.46 24.96 -2.73
C ASN A 96 -2.51 24.73 -3.93
N SER A 97 -2.00 23.51 -4.10
CA SER A 97 -1.15 23.16 -5.24
C SER A 97 -2.02 22.75 -6.44
N SER A 98 -1.54 22.99 -7.67
CA SER A 98 -2.19 22.47 -8.87
C SER A 98 -1.28 21.50 -9.61
N TYR A 99 -1.86 20.38 -10.03
CA TYR A 99 -1.14 19.30 -10.68
C TYR A 99 -1.69 19.04 -12.09
N LYS A 100 -0.81 18.98 -13.09
CA LYS A 100 -1.18 18.48 -14.42
C LYS A 100 -1.68 17.04 -14.28
N LYS A 101 -2.83 16.71 -14.87
CA LYS A 101 -3.49 15.41 -14.73
C LYS A 101 -3.69 15.01 -13.26
N ALA A 102 -4.34 15.90 -12.48
CA ALA A 102 -4.57 15.69 -11.06
C ALA A 102 -5.26 14.36 -10.72
N ASN A 103 -6.17 13.89 -11.59
CA ASN A 103 -6.80 12.57 -11.47
C ASN A 103 -5.76 11.44 -11.36
N ASN A 104 -4.75 11.42 -12.23
CA ASN A 104 -3.69 10.43 -12.19
C ASN A 104 -2.81 10.59 -10.95
N PHE A 105 -2.50 11.83 -10.55
CA PHE A 105 -1.68 12.09 -9.37
C PHE A 105 -2.32 11.52 -8.10
N PHE A 106 -3.56 11.90 -7.81
CA PHE A 106 -4.26 11.44 -6.60
C PHE A 106 -4.60 9.95 -6.66
N ALA A 107 -4.94 9.41 -7.84
CA ALA A 107 -5.13 7.98 -8.01
C ALA A 107 -3.87 7.18 -7.68
N LEU A 108 -2.71 7.59 -8.22
CA LEU A 108 -1.43 6.94 -7.92
C LEU A 108 -1.01 7.10 -6.46
N MET A 109 -1.30 8.24 -5.82
CA MET A 109 -1.10 8.41 -4.38
C MET A 109 -1.92 7.39 -3.58
N LEU A 110 -3.21 7.26 -3.87
CA LEU A 110 -4.07 6.27 -3.20
C LEU A 110 -3.61 4.84 -3.48
N LEU A 111 -3.17 4.51 -4.69
CA LEU A 111 -2.60 3.20 -5.01
C LEU A 111 -1.28 2.94 -4.28
N ALA A 112 -0.44 3.96 -4.08
CA ALA A 112 0.75 3.84 -3.23
C ALA A 112 0.35 3.52 -1.78
N GLN A 113 -0.75 4.11 -1.29
CA GLN A 113 -1.31 3.79 0.03
C GLN A 113 -1.70 2.32 0.15
N VAL A 114 -2.29 1.73 -0.90
CA VAL A 114 -2.64 0.31 -0.95
C VAL A 114 -1.40 -0.56 -0.74
N GLY A 115 -0.33 -0.29 -1.47
CA GLY A 115 0.92 -1.04 -1.35
C GLY A 115 1.51 -0.94 0.05
N LEU A 116 1.59 0.27 0.63
CA LEU A 116 2.08 0.49 1.99
C LEU A 116 1.24 -0.25 3.04
N MET A 117 -0.09 -0.18 2.94
CA MET A 117 -0.98 -0.93 3.83
C MET A 117 -0.76 -2.44 3.67
N GLY A 118 -0.64 -2.93 2.44
CA GLY A 118 -0.37 -4.34 2.17
C GLY A 118 0.94 -4.82 2.80
N VAL A 119 2.01 -4.03 2.73
CA VAL A 119 3.32 -4.35 3.31
C VAL A 119 3.23 -4.52 4.83
N PHE A 120 2.52 -3.64 5.52
CA PHE A 120 2.39 -3.71 6.98
C PHE A 120 1.37 -4.73 7.48
N LEU A 121 0.49 -5.19 6.60
CA LEU A 121 -0.55 -6.16 6.95
C LEU A 121 -0.19 -7.59 6.53
N ALA A 122 0.77 -7.78 5.63
CA ALA A 122 1.13 -9.10 5.13
C ALA A 122 1.73 -9.99 6.24
N MET A 123 1.12 -11.16 6.44
CA MET A 123 1.57 -12.21 7.36
C MET A 123 2.18 -13.40 6.61
N ASP A 124 2.39 -13.25 5.29
CA ASP A 124 3.02 -14.23 4.41
C ASP A 124 4.15 -13.49 3.66
N ALA A 125 5.35 -14.07 3.63
CA ALA A 125 6.55 -13.43 3.08
C ALA A 125 6.43 -13.17 1.57
N LEU A 126 5.76 -14.04 0.83
CA LEU A 126 5.54 -13.84 -0.60
C LEU A 126 4.50 -12.73 -0.82
N LEU A 127 3.42 -12.72 -0.04
CA LEU A 127 2.44 -11.63 -0.06
C LEU A 127 3.08 -10.28 0.29
N PHE A 128 3.98 -10.25 1.28
CA PHE A 128 4.76 -9.08 1.65
C PHE A 128 5.59 -8.58 0.45
N TYR A 129 6.29 -9.47 -0.25
CA TYR A 129 7.03 -9.12 -1.45
C TYR A 129 6.14 -8.51 -2.55
N PHE A 130 4.97 -9.11 -2.80
CA PHE A 130 4.01 -8.56 -3.76
C PHE A 130 3.50 -7.17 -3.37
N ALA A 131 3.16 -6.96 -2.10
CA ALA A 131 2.73 -5.65 -1.61
C ALA A 131 3.85 -4.60 -1.71
N TRP A 132 5.10 -5.01 -1.47
CA TRP A 132 6.28 -4.16 -1.61
C TRP A 132 6.46 -3.66 -3.05
N GLU A 133 6.40 -4.56 -4.03
CA GLU A 133 6.47 -4.18 -5.45
C GLU A 133 5.25 -3.35 -5.88
N LEU A 134 4.06 -3.67 -5.38
CA LEU A 134 2.86 -2.91 -5.64
C LEU A 134 2.98 -1.46 -5.13
N ALA A 135 3.65 -1.22 -4.00
CA ALA A 135 3.92 0.12 -3.51
C ALA A 135 4.90 0.89 -4.40
N LEU A 136 5.86 0.20 -5.01
CA LEU A 136 6.92 0.80 -5.82
C LEU A 136 6.40 1.35 -7.16
N ILE A 137 5.46 0.63 -7.80
CA ILE A 137 4.95 0.98 -9.14
C ILE A 137 4.30 2.38 -9.17
N PRO A 138 3.34 2.73 -8.29
CA PRO A 138 2.75 4.06 -8.29
C PRO A 138 3.75 5.16 -7.96
N VAL A 139 4.66 4.91 -7.01
CA VAL A 139 5.72 5.86 -6.61
C VAL A 139 6.64 6.17 -7.78
N TYR A 140 7.01 5.16 -8.59
CA TYR A 140 7.78 5.36 -9.81
C TYR A 140 7.09 6.38 -10.75
N PHE A 141 5.80 6.21 -11.02
CA PHE A 141 5.06 7.14 -11.88
C PHE A 141 4.93 8.53 -11.27
N LEU A 142 4.71 8.61 -9.95
CA LEU A 142 4.63 9.87 -9.23
C LEU A 142 5.93 10.68 -9.35
N CYS A 143 7.07 10.03 -9.06
CA CYS A 143 8.39 10.66 -9.19
C CYS A 143 8.71 11.03 -10.64
N SER A 144 8.37 10.19 -11.61
CA SER A 144 8.68 10.43 -13.02
C SER A 144 7.89 11.61 -13.62
N GLN A 145 6.62 11.76 -13.26
CA GLN A 145 5.73 12.77 -13.85
C GLN A 145 5.69 14.09 -13.06
N TRP A 146 5.69 14.02 -11.72
CA TRP A 146 5.54 15.20 -10.83
C TRP A 146 6.77 15.45 -9.95
N GLY A 147 7.86 14.72 -10.14
CA GLY A 147 9.14 15.02 -9.48
C GLY A 147 9.77 16.33 -9.97
N GLY A 148 10.79 16.78 -9.21
CA GLY A 148 11.51 18.03 -9.46
C GLY A 148 12.53 17.97 -10.60
N GLU A 149 13.60 18.74 -10.48
CA GLU A 149 14.65 18.78 -11.50
C GLU A 149 15.30 17.41 -11.73
N ARG A 150 15.58 17.09 -13.00
CA ARG A 150 16.17 15.79 -13.40
C ARG A 150 15.35 14.57 -12.92
N ARG A 151 14.02 14.70 -12.81
CA ARG A 151 13.13 13.63 -12.35
C ARG A 151 13.29 12.30 -13.09
N ILE A 152 13.52 12.29 -14.40
CA ILE A 152 13.64 11.06 -15.18
C ILE A 152 14.88 10.24 -14.75
N PRO A 153 16.12 10.77 -14.82
CA PRO A 153 17.29 10.01 -14.40
C PRO A 153 17.31 9.69 -12.90
N VAL A 154 16.74 10.55 -12.04
CA VAL A 154 16.62 10.28 -10.60
C VAL A 154 15.65 9.12 -10.34
N THR A 155 14.47 9.15 -10.96
CA THR A 155 13.46 8.10 -10.80
C THR A 155 13.95 6.76 -11.33
N PHE A 156 14.67 6.75 -12.46
CA PHE A 156 15.27 5.53 -13.01
C PHE A 156 16.30 4.91 -12.06
N LYS A 157 17.16 5.74 -11.45
CA LYS A 157 18.11 5.27 -10.43
C LYS A 157 17.38 4.71 -9.22
N PHE A 158 16.42 5.45 -8.66
CA PHE A 158 15.60 4.99 -7.53
C PHE A 158 14.99 3.62 -7.82
N PHE A 159 14.35 3.47 -8.98
CA PHE A 159 13.75 2.21 -9.38
C PHE A 159 14.76 1.08 -9.46
N ILE A 160 15.90 1.26 -10.14
CA ILE A 160 16.91 0.20 -10.28
C ILE A 160 17.47 -0.21 -8.92
N TYR A 161 17.82 0.74 -8.05
CA TYR A 161 18.38 0.42 -6.75
C TYR A 161 17.38 -0.35 -5.88
N THR A 162 16.12 0.10 -5.86
CA THR A 162 15.08 -0.57 -5.06
C THR A 162 14.68 -1.92 -5.66
N PHE A 163 14.56 -2.02 -6.99
CA PHE A 163 14.19 -3.26 -7.68
C PHE A 163 15.29 -4.32 -7.59
N LEU A 164 16.57 -3.95 -7.72
CA LEU A 164 17.66 -4.91 -7.50
C LEU A 164 17.66 -5.40 -6.05
N GLY A 165 17.45 -4.51 -5.08
CA GLY A 165 17.31 -4.88 -3.68
C GLY A 165 16.15 -5.82 -3.43
N SER A 166 15.00 -5.59 -4.08
CA SER A 166 13.83 -6.45 -3.93
C SER A 166 14.01 -7.80 -4.59
N VAL A 167 14.67 -7.91 -5.75
CA VAL A 167 15.01 -9.21 -6.35
C VAL A 167 15.93 -10.02 -5.42
N LEU A 168 16.92 -9.39 -4.79
CA LEU A 168 17.75 -10.05 -3.78
C LEU A 168 16.93 -10.51 -2.57
N MET A 169 15.98 -9.69 -2.12
CA MET A 169 15.03 -10.06 -1.06
C MET A 169 14.18 -11.26 -1.45
N LEU A 170 13.67 -11.33 -2.69
CA LEU A 170 12.93 -12.47 -3.20
C LEU A 170 13.76 -13.76 -3.19
N ILE A 171 15.02 -13.69 -3.65
CA ILE A 171 15.94 -14.83 -3.59
C ILE A 171 16.12 -15.30 -2.13
N GLY A 172 16.26 -14.36 -1.19
CA GLY A 172 16.34 -14.68 0.24
C GLY A 172 15.07 -15.36 0.78
N ILE A 173 13.89 -14.84 0.43
CA ILE A 173 12.60 -15.42 0.81
C ILE A 173 12.47 -16.85 0.28
N LEU A 174 12.79 -17.08 -0.99
CA LEU A 174 12.76 -18.42 -1.60
C LEU A 174 13.80 -19.38 -1.01
N TYR A 175 14.98 -18.87 -0.62
CA TYR A 175 16.00 -19.65 0.05
C TYR A 175 15.55 -20.10 1.45
N VAL A 176 14.93 -19.22 2.23
CA VAL A 176 14.38 -19.59 3.54
C VAL A 176 13.26 -20.60 3.36
N TYR A 177 12.35 -20.35 2.42
CA TYR A 177 11.26 -21.26 2.06
C TYR A 177 11.75 -22.69 1.77
N SER A 178 12.84 -22.85 1.02
CA SER A 178 13.38 -24.19 0.70
C SER A 178 13.96 -24.93 1.91
N HIS A 179 14.24 -24.22 3.00
CA HIS A 179 14.75 -24.77 4.26
C HIS A 179 13.65 -24.88 5.34
N THR A 180 12.42 -24.43 5.07
CA THR A 180 11.28 -24.56 5.97
C THR A 180 10.63 -25.94 5.81
N PRO A 181 10.49 -26.74 6.88
CA PRO A 181 9.95 -28.10 6.81
C PRO A 181 8.55 -28.20 6.18
N ASP A 182 7.71 -27.21 6.46
CA ASP A 182 6.31 -27.18 6.01
C ASP A 182 6.13 -26.48 4.65
N GLN A 183 7.22 -25.98 4.05
CA GLN A 183 7.20 -25.22 2.78
C GLN A 183 6.08 -24.16 2.76
N SER A 184 6.00 -23.39 3.84
CA SER A 184 5.05 -22.30 4.04
C SER A 184 5.77 -20.95 3.92
N PHE A 185 5.08 -19.96 3.35
CA PHE A 185 5.52 -18.56 3.39
C PHE A 185 4.95 -17.77 4.58
N ALA A 186 4.01 -18.34 5.32
CA ALA A 186 3.50 -17.83 6.60
C ALA A 186 4.39 -18.28 7.77
#